data_AF-A0A6L9KBU3-F1
#
_entry.id   AF-A0A6L9KBU3-F1
#
_cell.length_a   1.000
_cell.length_b   1.000
_cell.length_c   1.000
_cell.angle_alpha   90.00
_cell.angle_beta   90.00
_cell.angle_gamma   90.00
#
_symmetry.space_group_name_H-M   'P 1'
#
loop_
_entity.id
_entity.type
_entity.pdbx_description
1 polymer ?
#
loop_
_entity_poly.entity_id
_entity_poly.type
_entity_poly.pdbx_seq_one_letter_code
_entity_poly.pdbx_strand_id
1 'polypeptide(L)' 'MSSKFKPILYGLGVFAVYALLTYILRLVTDRMPANAEIMGIFTTNDLLLGIVVSFVLTFSHERKKKLK' A
#
# COMPACT_ATOMS: atom_id res chain seq x y z
N MET A 1 21.40 9.90 -6.29
CA MET A 1 20.38 9.51 -5.28
C MET A 1 20.97 8.48 -4.32
N SER A 2 20.99 8.78 -3.01
CA SER A 2 21.48 7.85 -1.98
C SER A 2 20.74 6.50 -2.03
N SER A 3 21.47 5.39 -1.93
CA SER A 3 20.98 4.01 -2.10
C SER A 3 19.76 3.68 -1.21
N LYS A 4 19.63 4.35 -0.07
CA LYS A 4 18.55 4.15 0.91
C LYS A 4 17.20 4.80 0.53
N PHE A 5 17.19 5.76 -0.41
CA PHE A 5 15.94 6.43 -0.83
C PHE A 5 15.13 5.62 -1.84
N LYS A 6 15.78 4.78 -2.64
CA LYS A 6 15.12 3.94 -3.66
C LYS A 6 14.05 3.00 -3.08
N PRO A 7 14.32 2.22 -2.01
CA PRO A 7 13.31 1.34 -1.44
C PRO A 7 12.15 2.10 -0.79
N ILE A 8 12.41 3.28 -0.19
CA ILE A 8 11.36 4.11 0.40
C ILE A 8 10.40 4.61 -0.69
N LEU A 9 10.93 5.12 -1.80
CA LEU A 9 10.13 5.57 -2.93
C LEU A 9 9.32 4.44 -3.56
N TYR A 10 9.91 3.24 -3.65
CA TYR A 10 9.23 2.05 -4.12
C TYR A 10 8.09 1.65 -3.18
N GLY A 11 8.32 1.64 -1.87
CA GLY A 11 7.29 1.34 -0.87
C GLY A 11 6.13 2.33 -0.89
N LEU A 12 6.41 3.63 -1.04
CA LEU A 12 5.38 4.65 -1.23
C LEU A 12 4.56 4.40 -2.50
N GLY A 13 5.22 4.01 -3.60
CA GLY A 13 4.53 3.65 -4.85
C GLY A 13 3.61 2.43 -4.67
N VAL A 14 4.09 1.38 -4.01
CA VAL A 14 3.28 0.19 -3.73
C VAL A 14 2.08 0.53 -2.83
N PHE A 15 2.28 1.36 -1.81
CA PHE A 15 1.19 1.82 -0.95
C PHE A 15 0.14 2.61 -1.72
N ALA A 16 0.58 3.52 -2.61
CA ALA A 16 -0.33 4.28 -3.46
C ALA A 16 -1.17 3.37 -4.38
N VAL A 17 -0.54 2.35 -4.98
CA VAL A 17 -1.25 1.35 -5.81
C VAL A 17 -2.27 0.58 -4.97
N TYR A 18 -1.91 0.15 -3.76
CA TYR A 18 -2.83 -0.52 -2.85
C TYR A 18 -4.05 0.35 -2.50
N ALA A 19 -3.82 1.62 -2.16
CA ALA A 19 -4.89 2.56 -1.84
C ALA A 19 -5.81 2.77 -3.05
N LEU A 20 -5.23 2.98 -4.23
CA LEU A 20 -5.99 3.16 -5.47
C LEU A 20 -6.86 1.93 -5.79
N LEU A 21 -6.30 0.73 -5.72
CA LEU A 21 -7.04 -0.52 -5.97
C LEU A 21 -8.18 -0.70 -4.97
N THR A 22 -7.92 -0.45 -3.69
CA THR A 22 -8.93 -0.55 -2.62
C THR A 22 -10.06 0.46 -2.84
N TYR A 23 -9.74 1.68 -3.24
CA TYR A 23 -10.72 2.70 -3.57
C TYR A 23 -11.61 2.27 -4.75
N ILE A 24 -11.01 1.79 -5.85
CA ILE A 24 -11.76 1.30 -7.02
C ILE A 24 -12.64 0.12 -6.63
N LEU A 25 -12.13 -0.84 -5.86
CA LEU A 25 -12.91 -1.99 -5.38
C LEU A 25 -14.11 -1.55 -4.56
N ARG A 26 -13.95 -0.57 -3.67
CA ARG A 26 -15.05 -0.06 -2.83
C ARG A 26 -16.08 0.73 -3.63
N LEU A 27 -15.64 1.48 -4.65
CA LEU A 27 -16.55 2.14 -5.59
C LEU A 27 -17.37 1.14 -6.40
N VAL A 28 -16.74 0.08 -6.92
CA VAL A 28 -17.42 -0.91 -7.77
C VAL A 28 -18.36 -1.82 -6.95
N THR A 29 -18.03 -2.06 -5.68
CA THR A 29 -18.83 -2.95 -4.81
C THR A 29 -19.91 -2.23 -4.01
N ASP A 30 -19.92 -0.89 -3.98
CA ASP A 30 -20.75 -0.05 -3.09
C ASP A 30 -20.66 -0.46 -1.61
N ARG A 31 -19.60 -1.16 -1.21
CA ARG A 31 -19.36 -1.63 0.16
C ARG A 31 -18.39 -0.70 0.86
N MET A 32 -18.93 0.41 1.37
CA MET A 32 -18.19 1.29 2.27
C MET A 32 -18.20 0.69 3.69
N PRO A 33 -17.05 0.69 4.39
CA PRO A 33 -17.01 0.21 5.77
C PRO A 33 -17.79 1.17 6.68
N ALA A 34 -18.53 0.63 7.65
CA ALA A 34 -19.30 1.42 8.60
C ALA A 34 -18.43 2.32 9.50
N ASN A 35 -17.14 1.98 9.64
CA ASN A 35 -16.15 2.67 10.46
C ASN A 35 -15.03 3.29 9.60
N ALA A 36 -15.32 3.74 8.37
CA ALA A 36 -14.33 4.51 7.63
C ALA A 36 -14.04 5.84 8.32
N GLU A 37 -12.81 5.99 8.80
CA GLU A 37 -12.31 7.20 9.46
C GLU A 37 -11.64 8.14 8.46
N ILE A 38 -11.11 7.59 7.34
CA ILE A 38 -10.22 8.32 6.45
C ILE A 38 -10.90 8.48 5.10
N MET A 39 -11.26 9.74 4.80
CA MET A 39 -12.03 10.16 3.62
C MET A 39 -13.36 9.42 3.43
N GLY A 40 -13.90 8.78 4.48
CA GLY A 40 -15.11 7.95 4.38
C GLY A 40 -14.91 6.65 3.59
N ILE A 41 -13.65 6.32 3.24
CA ILE A 41 -13.31 5.20 2.35
C ILE A 41 -12.44 4.17 3.06
N PHE A 42 -11.52 4.60 3.92
CA PHE A 42 -10.54 3.71 4.57
C PHE A 42 -10.74 3.66 6.08
N THR A 43 -10.58 2.47 6.65
CA THR A 43 -10.44 2.26 8.09
C THR A 43 -8.97 2.32 8.49
N THR A 44 -8.69 2.54 9.77
CA THR A 44 -7.31 2.45 10.32
C THR A 44 -6.68 1.07 10.05
N ASN A 45 -7.46 0.00 10.10
CA ASN A 45 -7.00 -1.35 9.76
C ASN A 45 -6.60 -1.49 8.29
N ASP A 46 -7.35 -0.87 7.37
CA ASP A 46 -7.04 -0.91 5.94
C ASP A 46 -5.71 -0.24 5.63
N LEU A 47 -5.40 0.88 6.31
CA LEU A 47 -4.11 1.55 6.16
C LEU A 47 -2.95 0.74 6.74
N LEU A 48 -3.15 0.15 7.93
CA LEU A 48 -2.16 -0.75 8.53
C LEU A 48 -1.84 -1.92 7.59
N LEU A 49 -2.87 -2.51 6.97
CA LEU A 49 -2.71 -3.54 5.95
C LEU A 49 -1.91 -3.03 4.76
N GLY A 50 -2.23 -1.83 4.25
CA GLY A 50 -1.46 -1.21 3.17
C GLY A 50 0.02 -1.01 3.52
N ILE A 51 0.31 -0.57 4.74
CA ILE A 51 1.69 -0.40 5.23
C ILE A 51 2.41 -1.76 5.28
N VAL A 52 1.78 -2.79 5.85
CA VAL A 52 2.36 -4.15 5.89
C VAL A 52 2.62 -4.69 4.49
N VAL A 53 1.64 -4.58 3.59
CA VAL A 53 1.76 -5.04 2.19
C VAL A 53 2.89 -4.31 1.47
N SER A 54 2.95 -2.98 1.59
CA SER A 54 4.00 -2.19 0.96
C SER A 54 5.39 -2.54 1.50
N PHE A 55 5.53 -2.77 2.80
CA PHE A 55 6.78 -3.21 3.40
C PHE A 55 7.21 -4.59 2.90
N VAL A 56 6.31 -5.58 2.91
CA VAL A 56 6.59 -6.95 2.46
C VAL A 56 6.99 -6.97 0.98
N LEU A 57 6.26 -6.25 0.13
CA LEU A 57 6.55 -6.19 -1.30
C LEU A 57 7.86 -5.45 -1.59
N THR A 58 8.16 -4.37 -0.87
CA THR A 58 9.43 -3.66 -0.97
C THR A 58 10.60 -4.54 -0.54
N PHE A 59 10.45 -5.25 0.58
CA PHE A 59 11.47 -6.17 1.08
C PHE A 59 11.70 -7.34 0.12
N SER A 60 10.62 -7.91 -0.43
CA SER A 60 10.69 -8.96 -1.46
C SER A 60 11.39 -8.48 -2.73
N HIS A 61 11.09 -7.27 -3.19
CA HIS A 61 11.73 -6.64 -4.34
C HIS A 61 13.25 -6.47 -4.12
N GLU A 62 13.64 -5.91 -2.97
CA GLU A 62 15.04 -5.74 -2.59
C GLU A 62 15.77 -7.08 -2.44
N ARG A 63 15.15 -8.11 -1.86
CA ARG A 63 15.75 -9.46 -1.78
C ARG A 63 15.97 -10.08 -3.16
N LYS A 64 14.98 -10.02 -4.05
CA LYS A 64 15.12 -10.54 -5.43
C LYS A 64 16.21 -9.82 -6.22
N LYS A 65 16.38 -8.51 -5.97
CA LYS A 65 17.42 -7.71 -6.61
C LYS A 65 18.83 -8.08 -6.14
N LYS A 66 18.99 -8.58 -4.91
CA LYS A 66 20.27 -9.07 -4.38
C LYS A 66 20.63 -10.50 -4.80
N LEU A 67 19.66 -11.25 -5.36
CA LEU A 67 19.83 -12.63 -5.85
C LEU A 67 20.19 -12.68 -7.35
N LYS A 68 20.21 -11.54 -8.04
CA LYS A 68 20.72 -11.36 -9.40
C LYS A 68 22.05 -10.61 -9.34
#